data_AF-A0A1G2UZ20-F1
#
_entry.id   AF-A0A1G2UZ20-F1
#
_cell.length_a   1.000
_cell.length_b   1.000
_cell.length_c   1.000
_cell.angle_alpha   90.00
_cell.angle_beta   90.00
_cell.angle_gamma   90.00
#
_symmetry.space_group_name_H-M   'P 1'
#
loop_
_entity.id
_entity.type
_entity.pdbx_description
1 polymer ?
#
loop_
_entity_poly.entity_id
_entity_poly.type
_entity_poly.pdbx_seq_one_letter_code
_entity_poly.pdbx_strand_id
1 'polypeptide(L)'
;MIQEVTTKQSLSQSVIPAVPGEYYSYSARFTAEQPLYVFMKCKANKVRSIADAKSLGREANLLFLLESSSQAQVCSVREACTCGLLGNFVSKELFGETWIGRAGITAENFCEVRSQKDVATLVKICRNTCSKRETSIVLSNGTVIAMMTDGGKYGMFLVNDLTPTSIQIDACHILL
;
A
#
# COMPACT_ATOMS: atom_id res chain seq x y z
N MET A 1 19.52 -30.83 25.95
CA MET A 1 18.47 -29.82 26.23
C MET A 1 18.56 -28.78 25.12
N ILE A 2 17.71 -28.89 24.10
CA ILE A 2 17.59 -27.88 23.04
C ILE A 2 16.14 -27.42 23.11
N GLN A 3 15.91 -26.24 23.65
CA GLN A 3 14.60 -25.60 23.58
C GLN A 3 14.47 -25.01 22.18
N GLU A 4 13.65 -25.63 21.34
CA GLU A 4 13.11 -25.00 20.15
C GLU A 4 12.23 -23.82 20.60
N VAL A 5 12.74 -22.61 20.43
CA VAL A 5 11.94 -21.40 20.55
C VAL A 5 11.14 -21.26 19.25
N THR A 6 10.03 -21.99 19.16
CA THR A 6 9.04 -21.78 18.10
C THR A 6 8.38 -20.43 18.36
N THR A 7 8.88 -19.39 17.69
CA THR A 7 8.25 -18.06 17.71
C THR A 7 6.85 -18.23 17.13
N LYS A 8 5.85 -18.25 18.01
CA LYS A 8 4.44 -18.30 17.64
C LYS A 8 4.12 -16.97 16.96
N GLN A 9 4.33 -16.87 15.64
CA GLN A 9 3.73 -15.78 14.87
C GLN A 9 2.23 -15.84 15.15
N SER A 10 1.69 -14.76 15.73
CA SER A 10 0.25 -14.63 15.84
C SER A 10 -0.36 -14.67 14.44
N LEU A 11 -1.57 -15.19 14.28
CA LEU A 11 -2.29 -15.20 12.99
C LEU A 11 -2.41 -13.78 12.37
N SER A 12 -2.29 -12.73 13.19
CA SER A 12 -2.21 -11.33 12.77
C SER A 12 -0.86 -10.91 12.15
N GLN A 13 0.17 -11.75 12.16
CA GLN A 13 1.45 -11.47 11.50
C GLN A 13 1.62 -12.25 10.20
N SER A 14 0.87 -13.34 10.01
CA SER A 14 0.95 -14.16 8.81
C SER A 14 0.60 -13.36 7.54
N VAL A 15 1.44 -13.53 6.52
CA VAL A 15 1.23 -13.01 5.18
C VAL A 15 0.19 -13.89 4.50
N ILE A 16 -0.98 -13.33 4.18
CA ILE A 16 -2.03 -14.02 3.42
C ILE A 16 -2.18 -13.28 2.09
N PRO A 17 -1.60 -13.81 0.98
CA PRO A 17 -1.64 -13.15 -0.32
C PRO A 17 -3.07 -12.91 -0.82
N ALA A 18 -3.22 -11.91 -1.69
CA ALA A 18 -4.45 -11.73 -2.46
C ALA A 18 -4.71 -12.96 -3.36
N VAL A 19 -5.98 -13.26 -3.61
CA VAL A 19 -6.41 -14.37 -4.47
C VAL A 19 -6.86 -13.81 -5.83
N PRO A 20 -6.45 -14.43 -6.95
CA PRO A 20 -6.89 -13.99 -8.28
C PRO A 20 -8.42 -13.92 -8.40
N GLY A 21 -8.93 -12.82 -8.94
CA GLY A 21 -10.36 -12.57 -9.13
C GLY A 21 -11.12 -12.13 -7.88
N GLU A 22 -10.52 -12.16 -6.69
CA GLU A 22 -11.17 -11.68 -5.46
C GLU A 22 -11.03 -10.16 -5.32
N TYR A 23 -12.16 -9.47 -5.10
CA TYR A 23 -12.20 -8.04 -4.83
C TYR A 23 -12.18 -7.76 -3.33
N TYR A 24 -11.30 -6.86 -2.90
CA TYR A 24 -11.14 -6.49 -1.50
C TYR A 24 -11.37 -5.00 -1.27
N SER A 25 -12.04 -4.67 -0.17
CA SER A 25 -12.26 -3.28 0.29
C SER A 25 -12.08 -3.16 1.80
N TYR A 26 -11.41 -2.10 2.26
CA TYR A 26 -11.06 -1.91 3.67
C TYR A 26 -10.72 -0.45 3.97
N SER A 27 -10.57 -0.14 5.26
CA SER A 27 -9.99 1.10 5.76
C SER A 27 -8.72 0.77 6.52
N ALA A 28 -7.74 1.67 6.50
CA ALA A 28 -6.47 1.50 7.21
C ALA A 28 -5.97 2.84 7.72
N ARG A 29 -5.25 2.82 8.84
CA ARG A 29 -4.58 3.98 9.42
C ARG A 29 -3.08 3.71 9.50
N PHE A 30 -2.29 4.59 8.91
CA PHE A 30 -0.83 4.54 8.90
C PHE A 30 -0.29 5.57 9.88
N THR A 31 0.79 5.22 10.56
CA THR A 31 1.50 6.08 11.51
C THR A 31 3.01 5.97 11.24
N ALA A 32 3.82 6.76 11.94
CA ALA A 32 5.28 6.66 11.84
C ALA A 32 5.81 5.27 12.24
N GLU A 33 5.16 4.59 13.20
CA GLU A 33 5.53 3.26 13.67
C GLU A 33 5.13 2.15 12.68
N GLN A 34 4.03 2.37 11.96
CA GLN A 34 3.48 1.43 10.97
C GLN A 34 3.19 2.13 9.63
N PRO A 35 4.23 2.52 8.88
CA PRO A 35 4.05 3.30 7.65
C PRO A 35 3.94 2.43 6.38
N LEU A 36 4.22 1.12 6.46
CA LEU A 36 4.20 0.25 5.29
C LEU A 36 2.80 -0.23 4.95
N TYR A 37 2.51 -0.23 3.64
CA TYR A 37 1.24 -0.69 3.08
C TYR A 37 1.40 -1.94 2.21
N VAL A 38 0.54 -2.93 2.44
CA VAL A 38 0.58 -4.25 1.82
C VAL A 38 -0.74 -4.66 1.14
N PHE A 39 -0.65 -5.13 -0.11
CA PHE A 39 -1.77 -5.58 -0.95
C PHE A 39 -2.15 -7.06 -0.73
N MET A 40 -2.51 -7.40 0.50
CA MET A 40 -2.88 -8.77 0.92
C MET A 40 -4.39 -9.05 1.00
N LYS A 41 -4.79 -10.31 1.15
CA LYS A 41 -6.19 -10.71 1.41
C LYS A 41 -6.70 -10.28 2.79
N CYS A 42 -5.86 -10.44 3.82
CA CYS A 42 -6.30 -10.18 5.21
C CYS A 42 -6.43 -8.68 5.50
N LYS A 43 -7.63 -8.23 5.94
CA LYS A 43 -7.89 -6.85 6.34
C LYS A 43 -7.07 -6.40 7.56
N ALA A 44 -6.76 -7.30 8.49
CA ALA A 44 -6.07 -6.98 9.74
C ALA A 44 -4.58 -6.61 9.54
N ASN A 45 -4.03 -6.84 8.35
CA ASN A 45 -2.59 -6.92 8.13
C ASN A 45 -2.08 -5.94 7.07
N LYS A 46 -2.86 -4.89 6.80
CA LYS A 46 -2.58 -3.91 5.73
C LYS A 46 -1.49 -2.92 6.09
N VAL A 47 -1.27 -2.73 7.38
CA VAL A 47 -0.36 -1.76 7.95
C VAL A 47 0.77 -2.53 8.64
N ARG A 48 2.02 -2.15 8.36
CA ARG A 48 3.22 -2.87 8.79
C ARG A 48 4.31 -1.90 9.24
N SER A 49 5.21 -2.37 10.10
CA SER A 49 6.40 -1.60 10.48
C SER A 49 7.46 -1.70 9.40
N ILE A 50 8.35 -0.71 9.28
CA ILE A 50 9.52 -0.78 8.38
C ILE A 50 10.38 -2.03 8.67
N ALA A 51 10.44 -2.47 9.93
CA ALA A 51 11.14 -3.68 10.33
C ALA A 51 10.63 -4.95 9.62
N ASP A 52 9.37 -4.96 9.18
CA ASP A 52 8.74 -6.08 8.46
C ASP A 52 9.09 -6.07 6.96
N ALA A 53 9.67 -4.99 6.42
CA ALA A 53 9.90 -4.85 4.96
C ALA A 53 10.63 -6.05 4.38
N LYS A 54 11.69 -6.52 5.06
CA LYS A 54 12.51 -7.64 4.60
C LYS A 54 11.74 -8.96 4.53
N SER A 55 10.88 -9.23 5.51
CA SER A 55 10.10 -10.47 5.56
C SER A 55 8.91 -10.44 4.60
N LEU A 56 8.36 -9.25 4.33
CA LEU A 56 7.29 -9.04 3.35
C LEU A 56 7.78 -9.16 1.91
N GLY A 57 9.01 -8.73 1.63
CA GLY A 57 9.60 -8.73 0.29
C GLY A 57 8.67 -8.10 -0.75
N ARG A 58 8.26 -8.87 -1.75
CA ARG A 58 7.38 -8.39 -2.85
C ARG A 58 5.97 -7.97 -2.39
N GLU A 59 5.56 -8.32 -1.18
CA GLU A 59 4.29 -7.87 -0.60
C GLU A 59 4.40 -6.49 0.07
N ALA A 60 5.59 -5.96 0.31
CA ALA A 60 5.75 -4.57 0.71
C ALA A 60 5.59 -3.65 -0.50
N ASN A 61 4.49 -2.90 -0.58
CA ASN A 61 4.11 -2.17 -1.80
C ASN A 61 4.41 -0.68 -1.70
N LEU A 62 3.84 -0.01 -0.69
CA LEU A 62 4.02 1.45 -0.49
C LEU A 62 4.57 1.77 0.90
N LEU A 63 5.26 2.91 0.99
CA LEU A 63 5.67 3.53 2.24
C LEU A 63 5.01 4.91 2.36
N PHE A 64 4.30 5.12 3.46
CA PHE A 64 3.78 6.43 3.83
C PHE A 64 4.82 7.20 4.65
N LEU A 65 5.12 8.43 4.23
CA LEU A 65 6.07 9.31 4.89
C LEU A 65 5.28 10.35 5.68
N LEU A 66 5.30 10.23 7.00
CA LEU A 66 4.70 11.18 7.94
C LEU A 66 5.84 11.99 8.55
N GLU A 67 6.14 13.14 7.97
CA GLU A 67 7.15 14.05 8.51
C GLU A 67 6.48 15.19 9.24
N SER A 68 6.93 15.48 10.46
CA SER A 68 6.36 16.50 11.34
C SER A 68 6.43 17.93 10.77
N SER A 69 7.31 18.18 9.80
CA SER A 69 7.57 19.49 9.20
C SER A 69 7.37 19.55 7.68
N SER A 70 7.01 18.43 7.02
CA SER A 70 6.75 18.42 5.58
C SER A 70 5.37 17.83 5.27
N GLN A 71 4.90 18.02 4.04
CA GLN A 71 3.61 17.45 3.63
C GLN A 71 3.75 15.93 3.53
N ALA A 72 2.80 15.20 4.11
CA ALA A 72 2.78 13.75 4.05
C ALA A 72 2.82 13.24 2.60
N GLN A 73 3.58 12.17 2.37
CA GLN A 73 3.79 11.61 1.04
C GLN A 73 3.59 10.11 1.03
N VAL A 74 3.49 9.55 -0.17
CA VAL A 74 3.54 8.11 -0.41
C VAL A 74 4.44 7.82 -1.60
N CYS A 75 5.28 6.79 -1.47
CA CYS A 75 6.12 6.27 -2.55
C CYS A 75 6.10 4.74 -2.55
N SER A 76 6.62 4.13 -3.61
CA SER A 76 6.81 2.67 -3.61
C SER A 76 7.91 2.28 -2.62
N VAL A 77 7.80 1.10 -2.01
CA VAL A 77 8.83 0.59 -1.08
C VAL A 77 10.17 0.42 -1.80
N ARG A 78 10.14 0.06 -3.09
CA ARG A 78 11.36 -0.04 -3.91
C ARG A 78 12.03 1.32 -4.13
N GLU A 79 11.25 2.36 -4.39
CA GLU A 79 11.76 3.74 -4.49
C GLU A 79 12.30 4.20 -3.14
N ALA A 80 11.55 3.97 -2.05
CA ALA A 80 12.00 4.27 -0.69
C ALA A 80 13.33 3.59 -0.34
N CYS A 81 13.51 2.33 -0.74
CA CYS A 81 14.77 1.61 -0.58
C CYS A 81 15.91 2.26 -1.35
N THR A 82 15.66 2.69 -2.60
CA THR A 82 16.64 3.34 -3.45
C THR A 82 17.08 4.69 -2.88
N CYS A 83 16.15 5.42 -2.25
CA CYS A 83 16.42 6.68 -1.56
C CYS A 83 17.00 6.50 -0.14
N GLY A 84 17.25 5.26 0.32
CA GLY A 84 17.80 4.99 1.65
C GLY A 84 16.80 5.13 2.82
N LEU A 85 15.50 5.28 2.54
CA LEU A 85 14.45 5.50 3.54
C LEU A 85 14.10 4.24 4.36
N LEU A 86 14.50 3.06 3.90
CA LEU A 86 14.34 1.79 4.62
C LEU A 86 15.60 1.37 5.42
N GLY A 87 16.64 2.22 5.41
CA GLY A 87 17.96 1.90 5.94
C GLY A 87 18.79 0.99 5.03
N ASN A 88 20.07 0.83 5.38
CA ASN A 88 21.09 0.21 4.51
C ASN A 88 21.08 -1.34 4.50
N PHE A 89 20.12 -1.98 5.17
CA PHE A 89 20.15 -3.42 5.42
C PHE A 89 19.34 -4.25 4.42
N VAL A 90 18.67 -3.61 3.46
CA VAL A 90 17.75 -4.30 2.53
C VAL A 90 18.11 -3.95 1.09
N SER A 91 18.29 -4.99 0.26
CA SER A 91 18.55 -4.85 -1.18
C SER A 91 17.25 -4.54 -1.92
N LYS A 92 17.28 -3.60 -2.87
CA LYS A 92 16.09 -3.20 -3.65
C LYS A 92 15.49 -4.35 -4.46
N GLU A 93 16.30 -5.34 -4.83
CA GLU A 93 15.92 -6.53 -5.61
C GLU A 93 14.93 -7.42 -4.85
N LEU A 94 14.82 -7.25 -3.53
CA LEU A 94 13.85 -7.94 -2.70
C LEU A 94 12.40 -7.47 -2.95
N PHE A 95 12.23 -6.24 -3.45
CA PHE A 95 10.93 -5.59 -3.60
C PHE A 95 10.41 -5.65 -5.03
N GLY A 96 9.10 -5.91 -5.17
CA GLY A 96 8.42 -5.83 -6.46
C GLY A 96 8.28 -4.39 -6.94
N GLU A 97 8.08 -4.21 -8.25
CA GLU A 97 7.68 -2.90 -8.77
C GLU A 97 6.26 -2.58 -8.31
N THR A 98 6.07 -1.35 -7.81
CA THR A 98 4.75 -0.78 -7.57
C THR A 98 4.72 0.61 -8.21
N TRP A 99 3.82 0.80 -9.15
CA TRP A 99 3.59 2.07 -9.82
C TRP A 99 2.40 2.77 -9.17
N ILE A 100 2.53 4.08 -8.94
CA ILE A 100 1.49 4.92 -8.35
C ILE A 100 1.21 6.13 -9.23
N GLY A 101 0.03 6.72 -9.04
CA GLY A 101 -0.30 8.04 -9.56
C GLY A 101 -1.62 8.57 -9.00
N ARG A 102 -1.85 9.88 -9.14
CA ARG A 102 -3.15 10.48 -8.79
C ARG A 102 -4.23 10.02 -9.76
N ALA A 103 -5.30 9.41 -9.27
CA ALA A 103 -6.30 8.73 -10.08
C ALA A 103 -7.11 9.67 -11.00
N GLY A 104 -7.14 10.97 -10.71
CA GLY A 104 -7.89 11.95 -11.50
C GLY A 104 -9.41 11.82 -11.38
N ILE A 105 -9.89 11.14 -10.33
CA ILE A 105 -11.32 10.98 -10.01
C ILE A 105 -11.62 11.62 -8.66
N THR A 106 -12.90 11.91 -8.41
CA THR A 106 -13.36 12.44 -7.12
C THR A 106 -13.52 11.32 -6.08
N ALA A 107 -13.70 11.72 -4.81
CA ALA A 107 -13.99 10.78 -3.73
C ALA A 107 -15.32 10.04 -3.94
N GLU A 108 -16.33 10.70 -4.52
CA GLU A 108 -17.63 10.10 -4.86
C GLU A 108 -17.46 8.98 -5.89
N ASN A 109 -16.74 9.26 -6.98
CA ASN A 109 -16.44 8.26 -8.01
C ASN A 109 -15.66 7.06 -7.44
N PHE A 110 -14.71 7.32 -6.54
CA PHE A 110 -14.01 6.25 -5.83
C PHE A 110 -14.98 5.38 -5.02
N CYS A 111 -15.89 6.00 -4.26
CA CYS A 111 -16.89 5.31 -3.45
C CYS A 111 -17.84 4.47 -4.31
N GLU A 112 -18.24 4.95 -5.49
CA GLU A 112 -19.04 4.19 -6.45
C GLU A 112 -18.30 2.95 -6.96
N VAL A 113 -17.09 3.11 -7.49
CA VAL A 113 -16.25 1.99 -7.96
C VAL A 113 -16.04 0.96 -6.85
N ARG A 114 -15.77 1.43 -5.62
CA ARG A 114 -15.58 0.59 -4.44
C ARG A 114 -16.83 -0.18 -4.03
N SER A 115 -17.98 0.49 -3.97
CA SER A 115 -19.24 -0.10 -3.49
C SER A 115 -19.83 -1.09 -4.51
N GLN A 116 -19.72 -0.78 -5.80
CA GLN A 116 -20.18 -1.64 -6.89
C GLN A 116 -19.21 -2.77 -7.21
N LYS A 117 -17.99 -2.75 -6.66
CA LYS A 117 -16.88 -3.67 -6.99
C LYS A 117 -16.60 -3.67 -8.50
N ASP A 118 -16.60 -2.49 -9.11
CA ASP A 118 -16.41 -2.34 -10.55
C ASP A 118 -14.93 -2.56 -10.93
N VAL A 119 -14.60 -3.82 -11.20
CA VAL A 119 -13.26 -4.27 -11.58
C VAL A 119 -12.81 -3.62 -12.89
N ALA A 120 -13.70 -3.48 -13.87
CA ALA A 120 -13.33 -2.97 -15.18
C ALA A 120 -12.90 -1.50 -15.08
N THR A 121 -13.67 -0.69 -14.36
CA THR A 121 -13.33 0.72 -14.11
C THR A 121 -12.09 0.86 -13.24
N LEU A 122 -11.95 0.07 -12.17
CA LEU A 122 -10.73 0.05 -11.34
C LEU A 122 -9.48 -0.20 -12.18
N VAL A 123 -9.47 -1.27 -12.97
CA VAL A 123 -8.32 -1.65 -13.81
C VAL A 123 -8.01 -0.57 -14.85
N LYS A 124 -9.05 0.00 -15.48
CA LYS A 124 -8.89 1.08 -16.46
C LYS A 124 -8.22 2.31 -15.84
N ILE A 125 -8.70 2.75 -14.67
CA ILE A 125 -8.13 3.90 -13.95
C ILE A 125 -6.68 3.63 -13.57
N CYS A 126 -6.40 2.47 -13.00
CA CYS A 126 -5.05 2.06 -12.62
C CYS A 126 -4.09 2.07 -13.83
N ARG A 127 -4.46 1.45 -14.95
CA ARG A 127 -3.61 1.40 -16.16
C ARG A 127 -3.34 2.78 -16.74
N ASN A 128 -4.37 3.60 -16.87
CA ASN A 128 -4.24 4.95 -17.41
C ASN A 128 -3.33 5.81 -16.53
N THR A 129 -3.53 5.74 -15.21
CA THR A 129 -2.83 6.58 -14.24
C THR A 129 -1.38 6.14 -14.04
N CYS A 130 -1.15 4.84 -13.80
CA CYS A 130 0.16 4.30 -13.43
C CYS A 130 1.14 4.24 -14.62
N SER A 131 0.67 4.48 -15.85
CA SER A 131 1.52 4.58 -17.04
C SER A 131 2.58 5.68 -16.93
N LYS A 132 2.30 6.75 -16.17
CA LYS A 132 3.21 7.89 -15.97
C LYS A 132 4.28 7.65 -14.89
N ARG A 133 4.08 6.65 -14.02
CA ARG A 133 5.01 6.21 -12.97
C ARG A 133 5.52 7.35 -12.08
N GLU A 134 4.66 7.89 -11.21
CA GLU A 134 5.09 8.86 -10.22
C GLU A 134 5.99 8.18 -9.16
N THR A 135 7.11 8.81 -8.79
CA THR A 135 8.06 8.28 -7.81
C THR A 135 7.58 8.48 -6.37
N SER A 136 7.02 9.65 -6.09
CA SER A 136 6.37 10.02 -4.84
C SER A 136 5.18 10.93 -5.10
N ILE A 137 4.16 10.85 -4.25
CA ILE A 137 2.96 11.68 -4.33
C ILE A 137 2.72 12.37 -3.00
N VAL A 138 2.63 13.69 -3.03
CA VAL A 138 2.18 14.50 -1.89
C VAL A 138 0.67 14.28 -1.70
N LEU A 139 0.30 13.95 -0.47
CA LEU A 139 -1.05 13.60 -0.05
C LEU A 139 -1.81 14.81 0.50
N SER A 140 -3.11 14.85 0.21
CA SER A 140 -4.07 15.74 0.85
C SER A 140 -5.40 15.00 1.03
N ASN A 141 -6.22 15.44 1.99
CA ASN A 141 -7.57 14.91 2.17
C ASN A 141 -8.37 14.98 0.86
N GLY A 142 -9.13 13.93 0.57
CA GLY A 142 -9.90 13.79 -0.66
C GLY A 142 -9.10 13.26 -1.86
N THR A 143 -7.78 13.13 -1.76
CA THR A 143 -6.96 12.62 -2.88
C THR A 143 -7.20 11.12 -3.08
N VAL A 144 -7.47 10.72 -4.32
CA VAL A 144 -7.52 9.32 -4.73
C VAL A 144 -6.23 8.95 -5.46
N ILE A 145 -5.56 7.91 -4.96
CA ILE A 145 -4.33 7.35 -5.52
C ILE A 145 -4.66 6.02 -6.16
N ALA A 146 -4.22 5.84 -7.41
CA ALA A 146 -4.26 4.55 -8.09
C ALA A 146 -2.87 3.91 -8.06
N MET A 147 -2.84 2.59 -8.02
CA MET A 147 -1.60 1.83 -8.07
C MET A 147 -1.73 0.49 -8.76
N MET A 148 -0.59 0.01 -9.24
CA MET A 148 -0.40 -1.28 -9.89
C MET A 148 0.89 -1.93 -9.41
N THR A 149 0.90 -3.25 -9.28
CA THR A 149 2.13 -4.01 -9.04
C THR A 149 2.54 -4.81 -10.27
N ASP A 150 3.81 -5.16 -10.38
CA ASP A 150 4.30 -6.13 -11.38
C ASP A 150 3.70 -7.53 -11.22
N GLY A 151 3.16 -7.84 -10.05
CA GLY A 151 2.44 -9.08 -9.75
C GLY A 151 0.94 -9.05 -10.10
N GLY A 152 0.47 -8.09 -10.90
CA GLY A 152 -0.91 -8.07 -11.40
C GLY A 152 -1.95 -7.54 -10.40
N LYS A 153 -1.53 -6.89 -9.31
CA LYS A 153 -2.47 -6.25 -8.37
C LYS A 153 -2.83 -4.86 -8.87
N TYR A 154 -4.11 -4.54 -8.85
CA TYR A 154 -4.68 -3.25 -9.21
C TYR A 154 -5.45 -2.71 -8.02
N GLY A 155 -5.19 -1.48 -7.59
CA GLY A 155 -5.93 -0.90 -6.48
C GLY A 155 -5.97 0.62 -6.48
N MET A 156 -6.88 1.13 -5.67
CA MET A 156 -7.02 2.54 -5.38
C MET A 156 -7.19 2.75 -3.88
N PHE A 157 -6.75 3.91 -3.39
CA PHE A 157 -7.17 4.39 -2.08
C PHE A 157 -7.51 5.87 -2.10
N LEU A 158 -8.45 6.25 -1.25
CA LEU A 158 -8.86 7.61 -0.92
C LEU A 158 -8.25 8.00 0.42
N VAL A 159 -7.61 9.16 0.49
CA VAL A 159 -7.17 9.77 1.75
C VAL A 159 -8.37 10.42 2.43
N ASN A 160 -8.83 9.83 3.54
CA ASN A 160 -10.00 10.29 4.28
C ASN A 160 -9.65 11.29 5.36
N ASP A 161 -8.54 11.07 6.05
CA ASP A 161 -8.08 11.91 7.15
C ASP A 161 -6.55 11.95 7.15
N LEU A 162 -6.00 13.11 7.48
CA LEU A 162 -4.57 13.39 7.46
C LEU A 162 -4.27 14.31 8.62
N THR A 163 -3.55 13.76 9.59
CA THR A 163 -3.06 14.47 10.77
C THR A 163 -1.53 14.49 10.75
N PRO A 164 -0.88 15.29 11.61
CA PRO A 164 0.58 15.27 11.71
C PRO A 164 1.18 13.91 12.08
N THR A 165 0.39 12.99 12.65
CA THR A 165 0.85 11.71 13.17
C THR A 165 0.21 10.50 12.51
N SER A 166 -0.81 10.70 11.66
CA SER A 166 -1.50 9.58 11.02
C SER A 166 -2.14 9.94 9.69
N ILE A 167 -2.24 8.93 8.82
CA ILE A 167 -2.96 8.99 7.56
C ILE A 167 -4.01 7.90 7.58
N GLN A 168 -5.29 8.25 7.44
CA GLN A 168 -6.37 7.28 7.27
C GLN A 168 -6.79 7.21 5.81
N ILE A 169 -6.88 5.99 5.29
CA ILE A 169 -7.37 5.73 3.94
C ILE A 169 -8.56 4.80 3.94
N ASP A 170 -9.35 4.91 2.89
CA ASP A 170 -10.19 3.85 2.39
C ASP A 170 -9.58 3.28 1.12
N ALA A 171 -9.61 1.96 0.96
CA ALA A 171 -8.94 1.30 -0.14
C ALA A 171 -9.79 0.19 -0.75
N CYS A 172 -9.50 -0.09 -2.02
CA CYS A 172 -9.94 -1.28 -2.73
C CYS A 172 -8.85 -1.83 -3.66
N HIS A 173 -8.83 -3.14 -3.86
CA HIS A 173 -7.92 -3.76 -4.84
C HIS A 173 -8.42 -5.13 -5.30
N ILE A 174 -7.85 -5.59 -6.41
CA ILE A 174 -8.00 -6.92 -6.97
C ILE A 174 -6.63 -7.45 -7.43
N LEU A 175 -6.46 -8.77 -7.39
CA LEU A 175 -5.38 -9.47 -8.09
C LEU A 175 -5.97 -10.09 -9.37
N LEU A 176 -5.35 -9.83 -10.51
CA LEU A 176 -5.70 -10.43 -11.81
C LEU A 176 -4.59 -11.35 -12.31
#